data_AF-A0A091LSF5-F1
#
_entry.id   AF-A0A091LSF5-F1
#
_cell.length_a   1.000
_cell.length_b   1.000
_cell.length_c   1.000
_cell.angle_alpha   90.00
_cell.angle_beta   90.00
_cell.angle_gamma   90.00
#
_symmetry.space_group_name_H-M   'P 1'
#
loop_
_entity.id
_entity.type
_entity.pdbx_description
1 polymer ?
#
loop_
_entity_poly.entity_id
_entity_poly.type
_entity_poly.pdbx_seq_one_letter_code
_entity_poly.pdbx_strand_id
1 'polypeptide(L)'
;ENKELRTKLERDLEQRNQALEKLRCENQELRRMVTLSSQDSGKREAAEQQQQSGATVEKAPGRGELEAKEKKVKILEHQRRELLEVNKQWDQHFRAMKQKYEQKITDLHQELAEARRALTELESEREQKQRDFDRKLLLAKSRIETEEVSPSGSEQRRRGWPWRCLQEQLAPVTRQREYQEKEIQRLNKALEEALNVQASPPPIFASTMEPAGKVPQQELLTQNELLKQQVKIFEEDFQRERSDRERMNEEKEELKQQLEKLQKQLVLSNNQLRASKDDCQREKEEKEKLKRLLKQHKQASGERLPPEPLPGPLGPACPMYQYQYSPPVAHPMYHGFDEWQQIRYPPAMPGEHTPGQNFHFPPPEYPWRPPCAMARSQN
;
A
#
# COMPACT_ATOMS: atom_id res chain seq x y z
N GLU A 1 -13.32 -18.49 -7.09
CA GLU A 1 -14.05 -17.96 -5.92
C GLU A 1 -15.11 -16.88 -6.24
N ASN A 2 -14.78 -15.61 -6.53
CA ASN A 2 -15.82 -14.57 -6.71
C ASN A 2 -16.74 -14.78 -7.94
N LYS A 3 -16.19 -15.34 -9.04
CA LYS A 3 -16.97 -15.72 -10.23
C LYS A 3 -17.92 -16.90 -9.98
N GLU A 4 -17.51 -17.90 -9.22
CA GLU A 4 -18.35 -19.06 -8.89
C GLU A 4 -19.49 -18.69 -7.94
N LEU A 5 -19.25 -17.77 -7.02
CA LEU A 5 -20.32 -17.24 -6.16
C LEU A 5 -21.35 -16.44 -6.97
N ARG A 6 -20.91 -15.65 -7.95
CA ARG A 6 -21.82 -14.92 -8.85
C ARG A 6 -22.67 -15.86 -9.70
N THR A 7 -22.06 -16.87 -10.34
CA THR A 7 -22.82 -17.84 -11.15
C THR A 7 -23.75 -18.71 -10.31
N LYS A 8 -23.39 -18.98 -9.05
CA LYS A 8 -24.27 -19.67 -8.11
C LYS A 8 -25.47 -18.80 -7.71
N LEU A 9 -25.25 -17.54 -7.37
CA LEU A 9 -26.33 -16.61 -7.05
C LEU A 9 -27.26 -16.37 -8.25
N GLU A 10 -26.72 -16.28 -9.44
CA GLU A 10 -27.49 -16.12 -10.68
C GLU A 10 -28.36 -17.35 -10.97
N ARG A 11 -27.80 -18.56 -10.81
CA ARG A 11 -28.58 -19.81 -10.90
C ARG A 11 -29.65 -19.92 -9.82
N ASP A 12 -29.35 -19.55 -8.59
CA ASP A 12 -30.31 -19.60 -7.47
C ASP A 12 -31.45 -18.58 -7.67
N LEU A 13 -31.16 -17.43 -8.28
CA LEU A 13 -32.14 -16.40 -8.61
C LEU A 13 -33.04 -16.84 -9.78
N GLU A 14 -32.44 -17.42 -10.81
CA GLU A 14 -33.14 -18.01 -11.96
C GLU A 14 -34.07 -19.16 -11.53
N GLN A 15 -33.61 -20.04 -10.64
CA GLN A 15 -34.43 -21.12 -10.07
C GLN A 15 -35.63 -20.57 -9.28
N ARG A 16 -35.44 -19.50 -8.49
CA ARG A 16 -36.53 -18.84 -7.77
C ARG A 16 -37.54 -18.21 -8.71
N ASN A 17 -37.08 -17.53 -9.77
CA ASN A 17 -37.96 -16.93 -10.76
C ASN A 17 -38.79 -18.00 -11.49
N GLN A 18 -38.17 -19.12 -11.89
CA GLN A 18 -38.88 -20.24 -12.51
C GLN A 18 -39.91 -20.87 -11.57
N ALA A 19 -39.60 -20.99 -10.28
CA ALA A 19 -40.55 -21.50 -9.28
C ALA A 19 -41.74 -20.54 -9.09
N LEU A 20 -41.48 -19.22 -9.05
CA LEU A 20 -42.53 -18.20 -8.97
C LEU A 20 -43.44 -18.23 -10.20
N GLU A 21 -42.88 -18.38 -11.40
CA GLU A 21 -43.67 -18.44 -12.63
C GLU A 21 -44.52 -19.72 -12.69
N LYS A 22 -43.99 -20.86 -12.23
CA LYS A 22 -44.79 -22.09 -12.08
C LYS A 22 -45.96 -21.91 -11.12
N LEU A 23 -45.71 -21.34 -9.93
CA LEU A 23 -46.77 -21.05 -8.96
C LEU A 23 -47.80 -20.06 -9.51
N ARG A 24 -47.38 -19.12 -10.36
CA ARG A 24 -48.28 -18.18 -11.05
C ARG A 24 -49.19 -18.90 -12.05
N CYS A 25 -48.63 -19.80 -12.86
CA CYS A 25 -49.37 -20.63 -13.81
C CYS A 25 -50.38 -21.54 -13.08
N GLU A 26 -49.94 -22.25 -12.04
CA GLU A 26 -50.79 -23.11 -11.21
C GLU A 26 -51.93 -22.31 -10.54
N ASN A 27 -51.64 -21.12 -10.00
CA ASN A 27 -52.67 -20.24 -9.46
C ASN A 27 -53.68 -19.78 -10.53
N GLN A 28 -53.22 -19.52 -11.75
CA GLN A 28 -54.09 -19.15 -12.86
C GLN A 28 -54.98 -20.33 -13.29
N GLU A 29 -54.47 -21.55 -13.25
CA GLU A 29 -55.24 -22.78 -13.48
C GLU A 29 -56.27 -23.03 -12.38
N LEU A 30 -55.89 -22.90 -11.12
CA LEU A 30 -56.82 -23.00 -9.98
C LEU A 30 -57.94 -21.97 -10.09
N ARG A 31 -57.61 -20.72 -10.47
CA ARG A 31 -58.62 -19.68 -10.75
C ARG A 31 -59.55 -20.07 -11.90
N ARG A 32 -59.03 -20.62 -13.00
CA ARG A 32 -59.86 -21.13 -14.10
C ARG A 32 -60.80 -22.25 -13.63
N MET A 33 -60.30 -23.22 -12.87
CA MET A 33 -61.09 -24.33 -12.33
C MET A 33 -62.21 -23.85 -11.39
N VAL A 34 -61.92 -22.89 -10.51
CA VAL A 34 -62.94 -22.28 -9.62
C VAL A 34 -64.02 -21.55 -10.41
N THR A 35 -63.63 -20.88 -11.51
CA THR A 35 -64.57 -20.11 -12.34
C THR A 35 -65.49 -21.04 -13.15
N LEU A 36 -64.95 -22.14 -13.69
CA LEU A 36 -65.73 -23.19 -14.37
C LEU A 36 -66.65 -23.93 -13.41
N SER A 37 -66.19 -24.27 -12.20
CA SER A 37 -67.01 -24.86 -11.15
C SER A 37 -68.13 -23.94 -10.66
N SER A 38 -67.89 -22.61 -10.66
CA SER A 38 -68.91 -21.60 -10.33
C SER A 38 -69.95 -21.42 -11.45
N GLN A 39 -69.57 -21.64 -12.72
CA GLN A 39 -70.50 -21.63 -13.84
C GLN A 39 -71.36 -22.91 -13.93
N ASP A 40 -70.80 -24.08 -13.57
CA ASP A 40 -71.56 -25.34 -13.48
C ASP A 40 -72.57 -25.35 -12.32
N SER A 41 -72.26 -24.66 -11.22
CA SER A 41 -73.22 -24.44 -10.12
C SER A 41 -74.29 -23.42 -10.50
N GLY A 42 -73.94 -22.33 -11.19
CA GLY A 42 -74.91 -21.36 -11.71
C GLY A 42 -75.86 -21.91 -12.80
N LYS A 43 -75.42 -22.91 -13.59
CA LYS A 43 -76.30 -23.60 -14.56
C LYS A 43 -77.26 -24.61 -13.92
N ARG A 44 -76.94 -25.16 -12.74
CA ARG A 44 -77.86 -26.01 -11.98
C ARG A 44 -78.95 -25.19 -11.29
N GLU A 45 -78.62 -23.99 -10.79
CA GLU A 45 -79.62 -23.11 -10.17
C GLU A 45 -80.59 -22.47 -11.19
N ALA A 46 -80.20 -22.31 -12.45
CA ALA A 46 -81.09 -21.80 -13.51
C ALA A 46 -82.14 -22.82 -14.01
N ALA A 47 -82.04 -24.10 -13.60
CA ALA A 47 -82.95 -25.16 -14.03
C ALA A 47 -84.02 -25.56 -12.98
N GLU A 48 -84.01 -24.98 -11.78
CA GLU A 48 -84.88 -25.40 -10.66
C GLU A 48 -85.96 -24.37 -10.26
N GLN A 49 -86.28 -23.39 -11.12
CA GLN A 49 -87.40 -22.47 -10.91
C GLN A 49 -88.67 -22.91 -11.65
N GLN A 50 -89.15 -24.14 -11.44
CA GLN A 50 -90.54 -24.48 -11.75
C GLN A 50 -91.03 -25.77 -11.05
N GLN A 51 -91.53 -25.68 -9.81
CA GLN A 51 -92.77 -26.35 -9.35
C GLN A 51 -93.04 -26.23 -7.83
N GLN A 52 -94.16 -25.56 -7.53
CA GLN A 52 -95.25 -25.87 -6.60
C GLN A 52 -95.01 -26.48 -5.19
N SER A 53 -95.53 -25.70 -4.21
CA SER A 53 -96.41 -26.06 -3.07
C SER A 53 -96.20 -27.37 -2.29
N GLY A 54 -96.13 -27.22 -0.96
CA GLY A 54 -96.51 -28.28 -0.01
C GLY A 54 -95.69 -28.27 1.26
N ALA A 55 -96.35 -28.02 2.39
CA ALA A 55 -95.76 -28.05 3.72
C ALA A 55 -95.24 -29.44 4.10
N THR A 56 -94.05 -29.53 4.70
CA THR A 56 -93.74 -30.25 5.97
C THR A 56 -92.24 -30.43 6.19
N VAL A 57 -91.83 -30.27 7.45
CA VAL A 57 -90.58 -30.73 8.11
C VAL A 57 -89.27 -30.14 7.59
N GLU A 58 -88.69 -29.27 8.44
CA GLU A 58 -87.33 -28.74 8.32
C GLU A 58 -86.29 -29.85 8.08
N LYS A 59 -85.72 -29.88 6.88
CA LYS A 59 -84.33 -30.27 6.69
C LYS A 59 -83.71 -29.26 5.73
N ALA A 60 -83.03 -28.29 6.32
CA ALA A 60 -82.61 -27.05 5.70
C ALA A 60 -81.85 -27.23 4.36
N PRO A 61 -82.24 -26.51 3.29
CA PRO A 61 -81.50 -26.47 2.02
C PRO A 61 -80.14 -25.75 2.15
N GLY A 62 -79.87 -25.11 3.30
CA GLY A 62 -78.60 -24.44 3.59
C GLY A 62 -77.43 -25.35 3.98
N ARG A 63 -77.62 -26.66 4.18
CA ARG A 63 -76.54 -27.55 4.69
C ARG A 63 -75.37 -27.70 3.70
N GLY A 64 -75.64 -27.78 2.38
CA GLY A 64 -74.59 -27.87 1.36
C GLY A 64 -73.83 -26.57 1.13
N GLU A 65 -74.53 -25.43 1.21
CA GLU A 65 -73.92 -24.11 1.13
C GLU A 65 -73.04 -23.81 2.36
N LEU A 66 -73.48 -24.27 3.54
CA LEU A 66 -72.71 -24.18 4.77
C LEU A 66 -71.43 -25.03 4.71
N GLU A 67 -71.50 -26.23 4.15
CA GLU A 67 -70.34 -27.11 3.95
C GLU A 67 -69.35 -26.55 2.92
N ALA A 68 -69.85 -25.89 1.86
CA ALA A 68 -69.00 -25.17 0.90
C ALA A 68 -68.30 -23.95 1.54
N LYS A 69 -69.02 -23.19 2.37
CA LYS A 69 -68.46 -22.10 3.17
C LYS A 69 -67.39 -22.63 4.14
N GLU A 70 -67.61 -23.77 4.78
CA GLU A 70 -66.62 -24.39 5.67
C GLU A 70 -65.34 -24.82 4.93
N LYS A 71 -65.45 -25.45 3.75
CA LYS A 71 -64.31 -25.80 2.89
C LYS A 71 -63.53 -24.55 2.46
N LYS A 72 -64.23 -23.46 2.12
CA LYS A 72 -63.61 -22.18 1.78
C LYS A 72 -62.86 -21.55 2.96
N VAL A 73 -63.43 -21.62 4.17
CA VAL A 73 -62.75 -21.18 5.40
C VAL A 73 -61.46 -21.96 5.62
N LYS A 74 -61.48 -23.30 5.49
CA LYS A 74 -60.28 -24.15 5.65
C LYS A 74 -59.17 -23.80 4.64
N ILE A 75 -59.53 -23.50 3.39
CA ILE A 75 -58.57 -23.07 2.36
C ILE A 75 -57.97 -21.70 2.72
N LEU A 76 -58.79 -20.73 3.11
CA LEU A 76 -58.32 -19.40 3.51
C LEU A 76 -57.43 -19.46 4.76
N GLU A 77 -57.74 -20.32 5.72
CA GLU A 77 -56.89 -20.57 6.88
C GLU A 77 -55.54 -21.16 6.49
N HIS A 78 -55.52 -22.09 5.53
CA HIS A 78 -54.28 -22.65 5.01
C HIS A 78 -53.44 -21.58 4.31
N GLN A 79 -54.03 -20.79 3.41
CA GLN A 79 -53.36 -19.68 2.75
C GLN A 79 -52.83 -18.63 3.74
N ARG A 80 -53.60 -18.33 4.80
CA ARG A 80 -53.15 -17.44 5.88
C ARG A 80 -51.91 -18.00 6.59
N ARG A 81 -51.88 -19.30 6.88
CA ARG A 81 -50.72 -19.96 7.51
C ARG A 81 -49.50 -19.93 6.60
N GLU A 82 -49.64 -20.23 5.32
CA GLU A 82 -48.53 -20.18 4.35
C GLU A 82 -47.99 -18.76 4.20
N LEU A 83 -48.86 -17.76 4.10
CA LEU A 83 -48.45 -16.35 4.05
C LEU A 83 -47.68 -15.93 5.32
N LEU A 84 -48.11 -16.37 6.49
CA LEU A 84 -47.40 -16.11 7.75
C LEU A 84 -46.02 -16.80 7.78
N GLU A 85 -45.90 -18.02 7.26
CA GLU A 85 -44.60 -18.71 7.21
C GLU A 85 -43.64 -18.06 6.20
N VAL A 86 -44.13 -17.64 5.02
CA VAL A 86 -43.32 -16.88 4.05
C VAL A 86 -42.88 -15.54 4.64
N ASN A 87 -43.77 -14.83 5.34
CA ASN A 87 -43.45 -13.58 6.01
C ASN A 87 -42.36 -13.78 7.08
N LYS A 88 -42.49 -14.83 7.90
CA LYS A 88 -41.49 -15.23 8.90
C LYS A 88 -40.15 -15.59 8.28
N GLN A 89 -40.12 -16.34 7.18
CA GLN A 89 -38.89 -16.66 6.45
C GLN A 89 -38.25 -15.40 5.86
N TRP A 90 -39.05 -14.48 5.31
CA TRP A 90 -38.56 -13.22 4.77
C TRP A 90 -37.92 -12.35 5.85
N ASP A 91 -38.56 -12.26 7.02
CA ASP A 91 -38.00 -11.57 8.19
C ASP A 91 -36.68 -12.21 8.66
N GLN A 92 -36.60 -13.54 8.70
CA GLN A 92 -35.37 -14.24 9.06
C GLN A 92 -34.25 -13.98 8.07
N HIS A 93 -34.52 -14.10 6.76
CA HIS A 93 -33.56 -13.83 5.70
C HIS A 93 -33.09 -12.36 5.75
N PHE A 94 -34.01 -11.42 5.94
CA PHE A 94 -33.70 -10.01 6.05
C PHE A 94 -32.80 -9.73 7.27
N ARG A 95 -33.16 -10.26 8.45
CA ARG A 95 -32.36 -10.09 9.67
C ARG A 95 -30.98 -10.69 9.55
N ALA A 96 -30.87 -11.93 9.04
CA ALA A 96 -29.59 -12.60 8.84
C ALA A 96 -28.70 -11.84 7.84
N MET A 97 -29.29 -11.37 6.74
CA MET A 97 -28.57 -10.60 5.73
C MET A 97 -28.12 -9.24 6.27
N LYS A 98 -28.99 -8.52 6.99
CA LYS A 98 -28.66 -7.25 7.66
C LYS A 98 -27.51 -7.43 8.65
N GLN A 99 -27.60 -8.43 9.53
CA GLN A 99 -26.55 -8.73 10.50
C GLN A 99 -25.22 -9.03 9.82
N LYS A 100 -25.21 -9.81 8.72
CA LYS A 100 -23.99 -10.11 7.96
C LYS A 100 -23.32 -8.85 7.42
N TYR A 101 -24.09 -7.91 6.88
CA TYR A 101 -23.53 -6.67 6.34
C TYR A 101 -23.14 -5.67 7.43
N GLU A 102 -23.90 -5.58 8.52
CA GLU A 102 -23.52 -4.81 9.70
C GLU A 102 -22.18 -5.30 10.27
N GLN A 103 -22.02 -6.62 10.40
CA GLN A 103 -20.74 -7.22 10.79
C GLN A 103 -19.63 -6.90 9.79
N LYS A 104 -19.90 -7.00 8.48
CA LYS A 104 -18.87 -6.68 7.48
C LYS A 104 -18.44 -5.20 7.53
N ILE A 105 -19.37 -4.29 7.84
CA ILE A 105 -19.05 -2.87 8.03
C ILE A 105 -18.16 -2.69 9.27
N THR A 106 -18.47 -3.36 10.38
CA THR A 106 -17.62 -3.28 11.59
C THR A 106 -16.24 -3.87 11.35
N ASP A 107 -16.13 -4.99 10.64
CA ASP A 107 -14.85 -5.63 10.31
C ASP A 107 -14.00 -4.71 9.42
N LEU A 108 -14.59 -4.11 8.38
CA LEU A 108 -13.88 -3.17 7.50
C LEU A 108 -13.42 -1.90 8.24
N HIS A 109 -14.23 -1.37 9.16
CA HIS A 109 -13.82 -0.25 10.00
C HIS A 109 -12.66 -0.62 10.92
N GLN A 110 -12.67 -1.85 11.48
CA GLN A 110 -11.59 -2.36 12.31
C GLN A 110 -10.30 -2.56 11.51
N GLU A 111 -10.37 -3.21 10.35
CA GLU A 111 -9.24 -3.39 9.42
C GLU A 111 -8.64 -2.03 9.01
N LEU A 112 -9.49 -1.03 8.71
CA LEU A 112 -9.05 0.32 8.39
C LEU A 112 -8.34 1.00 9.58
N ALA A 113 -8.86 0.82 10.80
CA ALA A 113 -8.24 1.35 12.01
C ALA A 113 -6.89 0.68 12.32
N GLU A 114 -6.77 -0.62 12.09
CA GLU A 114 -5.53 -1.39 12.20
C GLU A 114 -4.49 -0.95 11.17
N ALA A 115 -4.89 -0.82 9.90
CA ALA A 115 -4.01 -0.32 8.84
C ALA A 115 -3.49 1.10 9.13
N ARG A 116 -4.35 1.98 9.66
CA ARG A 116 -3.95 3.33 10.10
C ARG A 116 -2.93 3.28 11.24
N ARG A 117 -3.13 2.42 12.25
CA ARG A 117 -2.17 2.23 13.35
C ARG A 117 -0.83 1.71 12.84
N ALA A 118 -0.83 0.70 11.97
CA ALA A 118 0.39 0.15 11.39
C ALA A 118 1.18 1.20 10.59
N LEU A 119 0.50 2.08 9.85
CA LEU A 119 1.16 3.19 9.15
C LEU A 119 1.82 4.16 10.12
N THR A 120 1.13 4.56 11.20
CA THR A 120 1.72 5.46 12.20
C THR A 120 2.92 4.84 12.93
N GLU A 121 2.88 3.54 13.17
CA GLU A 121 4.01 2.81 13.77
C GLU A 121 5.22 2.80 12.83
N LEU A 122 5.03 2.46 11.55
CA LEU A 122 6.09 2.49 10.53
C LEU A 122 6.68 3.90 10.33
N GLU A 123 5.84 4.95 10.39
CA GLU A 123 6.30 6.34 10.36
C GLU A 123 7.18 6.65 11.56
N SER A 124 6.75 6.27 12.77
CA SER A 124 7.52 6.47 13.99
C SER A 124 8.85 5.71 13.98
N GLU A 125 8.89 4.48 13.44
CA GLU A 125 10.12 3.70 13.27
C GLU A 125 11.07 4.36 12.27
N ARG A 126 10.56 4.89 11.17
CA ARG A 126 11.36 5.63 10.18
C ARG A 126 11.98 6.87 10.82
N GLU A 127 11.19 7.65 11.56
CA GLU A 127 11.72 8.81 12.28
C GLU A 127 12.75 8.41 13.35
N GLN A 128 12.51 7.31 14.06
CA GLN A 128 13.44 6.82 15.06
C GLN A 128 14.78 6.42 14.43
N LYS A 129 14.75 5.71 13.30
CA LYS A 129 15.95 5.38 12.52
C LYS A 129 16.69 6.64 12.06
N GLN A 130 15.97 7.65 11.58
CA GLN A 130 16.56 8.94 11.21
C GLN A 130 17.29 9.58 12.41
N ARG A 131 16.63 9.64 13.58
CA ARG A 131 17.23 10.16 14.81
C ARG A 131 18.46 9.35 15.24
N ASP A 132 18.47 8.03 15.03
CA ASP A 132 19.64 7.18 15.30
C ASP A 132 20.81 7.45 14.35
N PHE A 133 20.54 7.66 13.06
CA PHE A 133 21.56 8.07 12.10
C PHE A 133 22.14 9.43 12.47
N ASP A 134 21.30 10.41 12.80
CA ASP A 134 21.75 11.75 13.20
C ASP A 134 22.60 11.69 14.49
N ARG A 135 22.19 10.88 15.48
CA ARG A 135 22.99 10.61 16.69
C ARG A 135 24.37 10.04 16.36
N LYS A 136 24.42 9.02 15.50
CA LYS A 136 25.70 8.39 15.09
C LYS A 136 26.59 9.38 14.33
N LEU A 137 26.01 10.19 13.45
CA LEU A 137 26.73 11.20 12.68
C LEU A 137 27.33 12.26 13.60
N LEU A 138 26.58 12.74 14.59
CA LEU A 138 27.07 13.68 15.60
C LEU A 138 28.22 13.09 16.42
N LEU A 139 28.11 11.82 16.84
CA LEU A 139 29.19 11.13 17.56
C LEU A 139 30.46 11.01 16.71
N ALA A 140 30.33 10.64 15.43
CA ALA A 140 31.46 10.56 14.51
C ALA A 140 32.12 11.92 14.28
N LYS A 141 31.31 12.97 14.10
CA LYS A 141 31.79 14.35 13.96
C LYS A 141 32.59 14.80 15.18
N SER A 142 32.07 14.54 16.39
CA SER A 142 32.75 14.87 17.64
C SER A 142 34.07 14.13 17.78
N ARG A 143 34.14 12.84 17.37
CA ARG A 143 35.38 12.06 17.41
C ARG A 143 36.46 12.64 16.49
N ILE A 144 36.10 12.99 15.25
CA ILE A 144 37.01 13.63 14.30
C ILE A 144 37.52 14.96 14.87
N GLU A 145 36.63 15.80 15.41
CA GLU A 145 37.01 17.08 16.00
C GLU A 145 38.00 16.92 17.16
N THR A 146 37.82 15.93 18.04
CA THR A 146 38.77 15.66 19.12
C THR A 146 40.12 15.11 18.64
N GLU A 147 40.13 14.31 17.57
CA GLU A 147 41.33 13.67 17.02
C GLU A 147 42.18 14.66 16.17
N GLU A 148 41.52 15.58 15.46
CA GLU A 148 42.16 16.70 14.75
C GLU A 148 42.80 17.73 15.71
N VAL A 149 42.21 17.93 16.90
CA VAL A 149 42.69 18.92 17.87
C VAL A 149 43.84 18.36 18.75
N SER A 150 44.07 17.05 18.80
CA SER A 150 45.13 16.42 19.62
C SER A 150 45.39 15.00 19.10
N PRO A 151 46.41 14.67 18.27
CA PRO A 151 47.83 15.07 18.30
C PRO A 151 48.44 15.44 16.93
N SER A 152 47.71 15.30 15.82
CA SER A 152 48.19 15.38 14.44
C SER A 152 48.82 16.74 14.08
N GLY A 153 48.17 17.84 14.49
CA GLY A 153 48.67 19.20 14.27
C GLY A 153 49.92 19.56 15.10
N SER A 154 50.18 18.84 16.19
CA SER A 154 51.36 19.01 17.03
C SER A 154 52.54 18.15 16.55
N GLU A 155 52.25 16.96 16.04
CA GLU A 155 53.23 16.07 15.42
C GLU A 155 53.71 16.58 14.05
N GLN A 156 52.81 17.12 13.22
CA GLN A 156 53.17 17.72 11.94
C GLN A 156 54.11 18.93 12.13
N ARG A 157 53.90 19.74 13.17
CA ARG A 157 54.79 20.84 13.54
C ARG A 157 56.15 20.35 14.05
N ARG A 158 56.18 19.27 14.84
CA ARG A 158 57.42 18.64 15.32
C ARG A 158 58.27 18.08 14.18
N ARG A 159 57.65 17.40 13.20
CA ARG A 159 58.36 16.85 12.04
C ARG A 159 58.99 17.92 11.14
N GLY A 160 58.39 19.11 11.03
CA GLY A 160 58.91 20.20 10.19
C GLY A 160 60.00 21.08 10.83
N TRP A 161 60.28 20.95 12.12
CA TRP A 161 61.26 21.77 12.84
C TRP A 161 62.72 21.45 12.48
N PRO A 162 63.17 20.17 12.47
CA PRO A 162 64.55 19.82 12.13
C PRO A 162 64.97 20.27 10.73
N TRP A 163 64.08 20.16 9.75
CA TRP A 163 64.32 20.60 8.37
C TRP A 163 64.60 22.11 8.28
N ARG A 164 63.82 22.94 9.00
CA ARG A 164 64.01 24.39 9.02
C ARG A 164 65.36 24.77 9.66
N CYS A 165 65.71 24.16 10.79
CA CYS A 165 66.98 24.44 11.45
C CYS A 165 68.19 24.05 10.57
N LEU A 166 68.11 22.90 9.89
CA LEU A 166 69.15 22.48 8.95
C LEU A 166 69.24 23.42 7.74
N GLN A 167 68.11 23.86 7.20
CA GLN A 167 68.06 24.81 6.09
C GLN A 167 68.68 26.17 6.47
N GLU A 168 68.44 26.66 7.69
CA GLU A 168 69.06 27.89 8.22
C GLU A 168 70.56 27.74 8.43
N GLN A 169 71.03 26.57 8.89
CA GLN A 169 72.47 26.26 9.04
C GLN A 169 73.19 26.15 7.69
N LEU A 170 72.51 25.65 6.65
CA LEU A 170 73.05 25.52 5.30
C LEU A 170 73.17 26.87 4.58
N ALA A 171 72.31 27.83 4.86
CA ALA A 171 72.30 29.14 4.20
C ALA A 171 73.64 29.92 4.23
N PRO A 172 74.34 30.10 5.37
CA PRO A 172 75.63 30.79 5.40
C PRO A 172 76.73 30.00 4.66
N VAL A 173 76.69 28.67 4.73
CA VAL A 173 77.65 27.81 4.01
C VAL A 173 77.44 27.91 2.50
N THR A 174 76.19 27.97 2.05
CA THR A 174 75.85 28.18 0.63
C THR A 174 76.30 29.57 0.16
N ARG A 175 76.08 30.63 0.96
CA ARG A 175 76.59 31.97 0.62
C ARG A 175 78.11 32.01 0.58
N GLN A 176 78.79 31.36 1.52
CA GLN A 176 80.25 31.27 1.54
C GLN A 176 80.78 30.52 0.31
N ARG A 177 80.12 29.42 -0.09
CA ARG A 177 80.41 28.71 -1.32
C ARG A 177 80.25 29.62 -2.53
N GLU A 178 79.15 30.37 -2.63
CA GLU A 178 78.91 31.32 -3.73
C GLU A 178 79.99 32.41 -3.80
N TYR A 179 80.46 32.93 -2.66
CA TYR A 179 81.56 33.89 -2.62
C TYR A 179 82.87 33.26 -3.11
N GLN A 180 83.19 32.06 -2.65
CA GLN A 180 84.38 31.33 -3.09
C GLN A 180 84.31 31.02 -4.59
N GLU A 181 83.13 30.64 -5.10
CA GLU A 181 82.89 30.38 -6.52
C GLU A 181 83.16 31.63 -7.37
N LYS A 182 82.67 32.79 -6.94
CA LYS A 182 82.92 34.08 -7.62
C LYS A 182 84.39 34.47 -7.57
N GLU A 183 85.08 34.21 -6.46
CA GLU A 183 86.51 34.49 -6.34
C GLU A 183 87.34 33.54 -7.21
N ILE A 184 87.00 32.26 -7.27
CA ILE A 184 87.58 31.30 -8.21
C ILE A 184 87.35 31.76 -9.65
N GLN A 185 86.14 32.22 -10.00
CA GLN A 185 85.85 32.75 -11.32
C GLN A 185 86.69 34.00 -11.64
N ARG A 186 86.84 34.93 -10.69
CA ARG A 186 87.69 36.12 -10.84
C ARG A 186 89.15 35.72 -11.06
N LEU A 187 89.66 34.80 -10.25
CA LEU A 187 91.03 34.29 -10.33
C LEU A 187 91.26 33.54 -11.63
N ASN A 188 90.32 32.69 -12.05
CA ASN A 188 90.40 31.98 -13.33
C ASN A 188 90.37 32.95 -14.50
N LYS A 189 89.55 34.00 -14.45
CA LYS A 189 89.54 35.04 -15.48
C LYS A 189 90.87 35.80 -15.53
N ALA A 190 91.43 36.18 -14.37
CA ALA A 190 92.74 36.82 -14.31
C ALA A 190 93.87 35.88 -14.77
N LEU A 191 93.76 34.58 -14.46
CA LEU A 191 94.67 33.54 -14.90
C LEU A 191 94.57 33.31 -16.42
N GLU A 192 93.35 33.31 -16.97
CA GLU A 192 93.09 33.19 -18.40
C GLU A 192 93.56 34.44 -19.15
N GLU A 193 93.39 35.64 -18.59
CA GLU A 193 93.98 36.89 -19.10
C GLU A 193 95.53 36.84 -19.06
N ALA A 194 96.12 36.27 -18.00
CA ALA A 194 97.57 36.09 -17.89
C ALA A 194 98.14 34.98 -18.81
N LEU A 195 97.40 33.88 -18.98
CA LEU A 195 97.74 32.77 -19.89
C LEU A 195 97.48 33.13 -21.36
N ASN A 196 96.53 34.00 -21.66
CA ASN A 196 96.35 34.57 -22.99
C ASN A 196 97.50 35.53 -23.37
N VAL A 197 98.30 35.97 -22.38
CA VAL A 197 99.59 36.65 -22.57
C VAL A 197 100.77 35.65 -22.63
N GLN A 198 100.63 34.43 -22.11
CA GLN A 198 101.64 33.36 -22.16
C GLN A 198 101.01 32.00 -22.49
N ALA A 199 100.85 31.72 -23.78
CA ALA A 199 100.42 30.41 -24.25
C ALA A 199 101.57 29.39 -24.22
N SER A 200 101.52 28.44 -23.27
CA SER A 200 101.90 27.02 -23.45
C SER A 200 101.41 26.17 -22.25
N PRO A 201 100.84 24.95 -22.42
CA PRO A 201 100.17 24.15 -21.37
C PRO A 201 101.04 22.95 -20.89
N PRO A 202 100.55 21.98 -20.07
CA PRO A 202 99.77 21.90 -18.80
C PRO A 202 100.55 20.92 -17.81
N PRO A 203 100.02 19.94 -17.02
CA PRO A 203 98.72 19.67 -16.35
C PRO A 203 98.79 19.17 -14.86
N ILE A 204 97.64 19.27 -14.17
CA ILE A 204 96.89 18.26 -13.37
C ILE A 204 97.66 17.20 -12.55
N PHE A 205 97.37 17.15 -11.23
CA PHE A 205 97.51 15.93 -10.42
C PHE A 205 96.22 15.62 -9.66
N ALA A 206 95.73 14.41 -9.89
CA ALA A 206 94.59 13.80 -9.22
C ALA A 206 95.03 13.12 -7.92
N SER A 207 94.13 13.09 -6.92
CA SER A 207 94.11 12.07 -5.85
C SER A 207 92.72 12.09 -5.21
N THR A 208 91.94 11.01 -5.37
CA THR A 208 91.85 9.90 -4.40
C THR A 208 90.96 10.28 -3.22
N MET A 209 89.75 9.73 -3.18
CA MET A 209 89.00 9.56 -1.92
C MET A 209 88.50 8.12 -1.79
N GLU A 210 88.80 7.59 -0.62
CA GLU A 210 88.43 6.31 -0.01
C GLU A 210 86.91 6.12 0.21
N PRO A 211 86.43 4.87 0.39
CA PRO A 211 85.01 4.56 0.49
C PRO A 211 84.53 4.57 1.95
N ALA A 212 83.70 5.55 2.31
CA ALA A 212 82.99 5.58 3.59
C ALA A 212 81.58 4.98 3.47
N GLY A 213 81.27 3.97 4.31
CA GLY A 213 79.90 3.53 4.61
C GLY A 213 79.46 2.21 3.98
N LYS A 214 79.85 1.07 4.57
CA LYS A 214 79.19 -0.22 4.31
C LYS A 214 78.35 -0.60 5.52
N VAL A 215 77.04 -0.36 5.45
CA VAL A 215 76.06 -1.03 6.33
C VAL A 215 76.25 -2.55 6.17
N PRO A 216 76.24 -3.37 7.25
CA PRO A 216 76.43 -4.81 7.12
C PRO A 216 75.45 -5.41 6.12
N GLN A 217 75.95 -6.15 5.14
CA GLN A 217 75.17 -6.72 4.03
C GLN A 217 73.93 -7.51 4.50
N GLN A 218 74.02 -8.17 5.65
CA GLN A 218 72.91 -8.89 6.28
C GLN A 218 71.74 -7.98 6.68
N GLU A 219 72.03 -6.79 7.20
CA GLU A 219 71.00 -5.83 7.61
C GLU A 219 70.25 -5.27 6.39
N LEU A 220 70.97 -5.04 5.28
CA LEU A 220 70.36 -4.65 4.01
C LEU A 220 69.43 -5.75 3.45
N LEU A 221 69.80 -7.03 3.58
CA LEU A 221 68.95 -8.15 3.16
C LEU A 221 67.67 -8.22 3.99
N THR A 222 67.77 -8.06 5.32
CA THR A 222 66.60 -8.05 6.22
C THR A 222 65.69 -6.86 5.92
N GLN A 223 66.26 -5.66 5.70
CA GLN A 223 65.46 -4.48 5.31
C GLN A 223 64.76 -4.69 3.97
N ASN A 224 65.43 -5.32 2.99
CA ASN A 224 64.82 -5.61 1.70
C ASN A 224 63.63 -6.58 1.83
N GLU A 225 63.72 -7.58 2.69
CA GLU A 225 62.62 -8.52 2.95
C GLU A 225 61.44 -7.85 3.65
N LEU A 226 61.70 -6.99 4.65
CA LEU A 226 60.65 -6.20 5.30
C LEU A 226 59.94 -5.28 4.29
N LEU A 227 60.69 -4.65 3.38
CA LEU A 227 60.10 -3.81 2.33
C LEU A 227 59.26 -4.63 1.35
N LYS A 228 59.68 -5.84 0.98
CA LYS A 228 58.87 -6.74 0.15
C LYS A 228 57.57 -7.14 0.85
N GLN A 229 57.64 -7.48 2.14
CA GLN A 229 56.45 -7.78 2.93
C GLN A 229 55.53 -6.57 3.06
N GLN A 230 56.08 -5.36 3.24
CA GLN A 230 55.32 -4.12 3.29
C GLN A 230 54.59 -3.84 1.98
N VAL A 231 55.26 -3.99 0.84
CA VAL A 231 54.65 -3.84 -0.49
C VAL A 231 53.54 -4.86 -0.68
N LYS A 232 53.75 -6.10 -0.27
CA LYS A 232 52.73 -7.16 -0.34
C LYS A 232 51.50 -6.84 0.50
N ILE A 233 51.68 -6.36 1.73
CA ILE A 233 50.56 -5.94 2.60
C ILE A 233 49.79 -4.79 1.96
N PHE A 234 50.48 -3.79 1.42
CA PHE A 234 49.82 -2.66 0.74
C PHE A 234 49.11 -3.08 -0.54
N GLU A 235 49.64 -4.04 -1.29
CA GLU A 235 48.96 -4.61 -2.44
C GLU A 235 47.69 -5.35 -2.02
N GLU A 236 47.75 -6.21 -0.99
CA GLU A 236 46.59 -6.90 -0.43
C GLU A 236 45.53 -5.93 0.11
N ASP A 237 45.94 -4.88 0.82
CA ASP A 237 45.05 -3.82 1.32
C ASP A 237 44.39 -3.07 0.18
N PHE A 238 45.14 -2.72 -0.88
CA PHE A 238 44.59 -2.06 -2.05
C PHE A 238 43.56 -2.94 -2.78
N GLN A 239 43.84 -4.24 -2.93
CA GLN A 239 42.90 -5.16 -3.57
C GLN A 239 41.64 -5.35 -2.73
N ARG A 240 41.76 -5.42 -1.39
CA ARG A 240 40.60 -5.49 -0.49
C ARG A 240 39.75 -4.22 -0.58
N GLU A 241 40.37 -3.05 -0.47
CA GLU A 241 39.69 -1.75 -0.60
C GLU A 241 38.97 -1.64 -1.95
N ARG A 242 39.61 -2.11 -3.03
CA ARG A 242 39.01 -2.13 -4.35
C ARG A 242 37.80 -3.08 -4.42
N SER A 243 37.90 -4.29 -3.90
CA SER A 243 36.79 -5.26 -3.88
C SER A 243 35.61 -4.76 -3.05
N ASP A 244 35.87 -4.14 -1.89
CA ASP A 244 34.82 -3.57 -1.06
C ASP A 244 34.16 -2.37 -1.74
N ARG A 245 34.92 -1.54 -2.47
CA ARG A 245 34.37 -0.46 -3.29
C ARG A 245 33.51 -0.97 -4.44
N GLU A 246 33.90 -2.07 -5.09
CA GLU A 246 33.12 -2.69 -6.16
C GLU A 246 31.79 -3.24 -5.62
N ARG A 247 31.83 -4.00 -4.51
CA ARG A 247 30.61 -4.49 -3.83
C ARG A 247 29.68 -3.36 -3.39
N MET A 248 30.24 -2.32 -2.78
CA MET A 248 29.48 -1.14 -2.37
C MET A 248 28.84 -0.43 -3.58
N ASN A 249 29.53 -0.39 -4.72
CA ASN A 249 29.00 0.21 -5.93
C ASN A 249 27.88 -0.64 -6.56
N GLU A 250 27.97 -1.97 -6.47
CA GLU A 250 26.89 -2.88 -6.87
C GLU A 250 25.64 -2.65 -6.01
N GLU A 251 25.77 -2.64 -4.68
CA GLU A 251 24.66 -2.35 -3.75
C GLU A 251 24.04 -0.97 -4.03
N LYS A 252 24.87 0.03 -4.33
CA LYS A 252 24.41 1.37 -4.71
C LYS A 252 23.58 1.35 -5.99
N GLU A 253 24.01 0.64 -7.03
CA GLU A 253 23.26 0.54 -8.27
C GLU A 253 21.98 -0.29 -8.10
N GLU A 254 21.98 -1.34 -7.27
CA GLU A 254 20.76 -2.08 -6.91
C GLU A 254 19.73 -1.19 -6.20
N LEU A 255 20.17 -0.42 -5.19
CA LEU A 255 19.31 0.53 -4.49
C LEU A 255 18.75 1.60 -5.44
N LYS A 256 19.55 2.07 -6.38
CA LYS A 256 19.11 3.03 -7.41
C LYS A 256 18.07 2.43 -8.36
N GLN A 257 18.21 1.18 -8.76
CA GLN A 257 17.20 0.47 -9.55
C GLN A 257 15.90 0.29 -8.77
N GLN A 258 15.98 -0.05 -7.47
CA GLN A 258 14.80 -0.16 -6.59
C GLN A 258 14.09 1.19 -6.45
N LEU A 259 14.83 2.28 -6.25
CA LEU A 259 14.28 3.63 -6.21
C LEU A 259 13.57 3.99 -7.51
N GLU A 260 14.17 3.69 -8.67
CA GLU A 260 13.56 3.94 -9.97
C GLU A 260 12.26 3.13 -10.15
N LYS A 261 12.24 1.87 -9.71
CA LYS A 261 11.04 1.02 -9.74
C LYS A 261 9.92 1.58 -8.85
N LEU A 262 10.24 1.99 -7.62
CA LEU A 262 9.28 2.60 -6.71
C LEU A 262 8.77 3.94 -7.26
N GLN A 263 9.64 4.75 -7.85
CA GLN A 263 9.25 5.99 -8.51
C GLN A 263 8.27 5.75 -9.66
N LYS A 264 8.54 4.74 -10.51
CA LYS A 264 7.62 4.33 -11.59
C LYS A 264 6.27 3.88 -11.02
N GLN A 265 6.26 3.07 -9.96
CA GLN A 265 5.02 2.64 -9.30
C GLN A 265 4.24 3.81 -8.71
N LEU A 266 4.91 4.77 -8.08
CA LEU A 266 4.30 5.98 -7.53
C LEU A 266 3.62 6.80 -8.63
N VAL A 267 4.30 6.98 -9.77
CA VAL A 267 3.73 7.70 -10.94
C VAL A 267 2.48 6.98 -11.46
N LEU A 268 2.54 5.66 -11.61
CA LEU A 268 1.38 4.87 -12.06
C LEU A 268 0.20 4.99 -11.10
N SER A 269 0.44 4.85 -9.79
CA SER A 269 -0.60 4.99 -8.76
C SER A 269 -1.18 6.41 -8.72
N ASN A 270 -0.34 7.44 -8.84
CA ASN A 270 -0.80 8.83 -8.88
C ASN A 270 -1.66 9.11 -10.13
N ASN A 271 -1.26 8.59 -11.29
CA ASN A 271 -2.05 8.69 -12.51
C ASN A 271 -3.39 7.97 -12.38
N GLN A 272 -3.42 6.80 -11.74
CA GLN A 272 -4.67 6.07 -11.48
C GLN A 272 -5.59 6.83 -10.51
N LEU A 273 -5.02 7.42 -9.46
CA LEU A 273 -5.76 8.26 -8.51
C LEU A 273 -6.36 9.49 -9.21
N ARG A 274 -5.58 10.14 -10.09
CA ARG A 274 -6.05 11.27 -10.89
C ARG A 274 -7.18 10.86 -11.82
N ALA A 275 -7.03 9.78 -12.56
CA ALA A 275 -8.07 9.27 -13.44
C ALA A 275 -9.36 8.97 -12.67
N SER A 276 -9.28 8.27 -11.54
CA SER A 276 -10.44 7.97 -10.70
C SER A 276 -11.09 9.23 -10.12
N LYS A 277 -10.30 10.23 -9.74
CA LYS A 277 -10.81 11.53 -9.28
C LYS A 277 -11.56 12.26 -10.40
N ASP A 278 -11.02 12.26 -11.61
CA ASP A 278 -11.64 12.88 -12.78
C ASP A 278 -12.93 12.15 -13.17
N ASP A 279 -12.97 10.82 -13.06
CA ASP A 279 -14.17 10.00 -13.30
C ASP A 279 -15.28 10.34 -12.29
N CYS A 280 -14.95 10.39 -11.01
CA CYS A 280 -15.89 10.78 -9.94
C CYS A 280 -16.40 12.21 -10.14
N GLN A 281 -15.55 13.11 -10.62
CA GLN A 281 -15.94 14.49 -10.93
C GLN A 281 -16.92 14.54 -12.10
N ARG A 282 -16.67 13.79 -13.18
CA ARG A 282 -17.60 13.68 -14.33
C ARG A 282 -18.94 13.09 -13.91
N GLU A 283 -18.96 12.05 -13.08
CA GLU A 283 -20.20 11.46 -12.57
C GLU A 283 -21.03 12.46 -11.74
N LYS A 284 -20.38 13.29 -10.92
CA LYS A 284 -21.06 14.38 -10.19
C LYS A 284 -21.69 15.41 -11.14
N GLU A 285 -20.99 15.78 -12.20
CA GLU A 285 -21.49 16.72 -13.20
C GLU A 285 -22.69 16.15 -13.98
N GLU A 286 -22.62 14.87 -14.37
CA GLU A 286 -23.73 14.17 -15.04
C GLU A 286 -24.94 14.03 -14.11
N LYS A 287 -24.73 13.70 -12.83
CA LYS A 287 -25.80 13.65 -11.83
C LYS A 287 -26.51 15.00 -11.68
N GLU A 288 -25.77 16.10 -11.65
CA GLU A 288 -26.34 17.45 -11.59
C GLU A 288 -27.07 17.83 -12.90
N LYS A 289 -26.58 17.41 -14.06
CA LYS A 289 -27.30 17.58 -15.34
C LYS A 289 -28.62 16.82 -15.34
N LEU A 290 -28.63 15.54 -14.95
CA LEU A 290 -29.84 14.71 -14.86
C LEU A 290 -30.87 15.31 -13.88
N LYS A 291 -30.41 15.80 -12.73
CA LYS A 291 -31.26 16.48 -11.74
C LYS A 291 -31.92 17.73 -12.31
N ARG A 292 -31.21 18.52 -13.15
CA ARG A 292 -31.77 19.68 -13.84
C ARG A 292 -32.83 19.27 -14.87
N LEU A 293 -32.57 18.24 -15.67
CA LEU A 293 -33.54 17.71 -16.64
C LEU A 293 -34.81 17.20 -15.95
N LEU A 294 -34.69 16.48 -14.83
CA LEU A 294 -35.84 16.01 -14.06
C LEU A 294 -36.68 17.18 -13.52
N LYS A 295 -36.04 18.26 -13.06
CA LYS A 295 -36.74 19.45 -12.58
C LYS A 295 -37.49 20.17 -13.72
N GLN A 296 -36.90 20.25 -14.91
CA GLN A 296 -37.55 20.79 -16.10
C GLN A 296 -38.75 19.93 -16.52
N HIS A 297 -38.62 18.60 -16.53
CA HIS A 297 -39.73 17.69 -16.86
C HIS A 297 -40.90 17.85 -15.88
N LYS A 298 -40.63 17.95 -14.57
CA LYS A 298 -41.68 18.21 -13.56
C LYS A 298 -42.37 19.55 -13.75
N GLN A 299 -41.65 20.58 -14.18
CA GLN A 299 -42.24 21.89 -14.48
C GLN A 299 -43.06 21.86 -15.77
N ALA A 300 -42.65 21.08 -16.76
CA ALA A 300 -43.38 20.90 -18.02
C ALA A 300 -44.62 20.00 -17.88
N SER A 301 -44.64 19.05 -16.93
CA SER A 301 -45.75 18.10 -16.74
C SER A 301 -46.97 18.65 -15.99
N GLY A 302 -46.93 19.89 -15.48
CA GLY A 302 -48.15 20.68 -15.20
C GLY A 302 -49.18 20.11 -14.20
N GLU A 303 -48.78 19.32 -13.19
CA GLU A 303 -49.73 18.91 -12.12
C GLU A 303 -50.03 20.10 -11.19
N ARG A 304 -51.06 20.89 -11.53
CA ARG A 304 -51.76 21.77 -10.59
C ARG A 304 -52.66 20.91 -9.69
N LEU A 305 -52.31 20.78 -8.41
CA LEU A 305 -53.25 20.31 -7.39
C LEU A 305 -54.19 21.45 -6.94
N PRO A 306 -55.47 21.18 -6.60
CA PRO A 306 -56.45 22.19 -6.17
C PRO A 306 -56.20 22.74 -4.75
N PRO A 307 -56.68 23.96 -4.39
CA PRO A 307 -56.49 24.55 -3.07
C PRO A 307 -57.44 23.96 -2.01
N GLU A 308 -56.91 23.69 -0.82
CA GLU A 308 -57.59 23.10 0.34
C GLU A 308 -58.38 24.16 1.17
N PRO A 309 -59.56 23.87 1.76
CA PRO A 309 -60.35 24.84 2.55
C PRO A 309 -60.00 24.86 4.05
N LEU A 310 -60.08 26.04 4.67
CA LEU A 310 -59.84 26.34 6.10
C LEU A 310 -60.91 25.75 7.07
N PRO A 311 -60.57 25.50 8.36
CA PRO A 311 -61.44 24.81 9.32
C PRO A 311 -62.17 25.74 10.30
N GLY A 312 -63.35 25.30 10.77
CA GLY A 312 -64.08 25.85 11.92
C GLY A 312 -64.56 24.73 12.89
N PRO A 313 -64.82 25.03 14.18
CA PRO A 313 -64.48 24.11 15.27
C PRO A 313 -65.62 23.69 16.21
N LEU A 314 -65.29 22.73 17.11
CA LEU A 314 -65.92 22.32 18.39
C LEU A 314 -67.08 21.30 18.26
N GLY A 315 -67.15 20.15 18.93
CA GLY A 315 -66.50 19.47 20.07
C GLY A 315 -67.54 18.45 20.64
N PRO A 316 -67.39 17.77 21.81
CA PRO A 316 -66.19 17.32 22.51
C PRO A 316 -66.23 15.82 22.92
N ALA A 317 -65.05 15.35 23.34
CA ALA A 317 -64.67 13.99 23.70
C ALA A 317 -65.11 13.51 25.10
N CYS A 318 -65.10 12.19 25.28
CA CYS A 318 -64.70 11.54 26.54
C CYS A 318 -63.36 10.80 26.36
N PRO A 319 -62.55 10.68 27.43
CA PRO A 319 -61.08 10.61 27.33
C PRO A 319 -60.50 9.24 27.70
N MET A 320 -59.33 8.92 27.16
CA MET A 320 -58.42 7.94 27.79
C MET A 320 -57.05 8.59 27.96
N TYR A 321 -56.57 8.57 29.21
CA TYR A 321 -55.28 9.07 29.64
C TYR A 321 -54.14 8.27 28.99
N GLN A 322 -53.15 8.95 28.41
CA GLN A 322 -51.78 8.44 28.43
C GLN A 322 -50.76 9.58 28.42
N TYR A 323 -49.89 9.52 29.41
CA TYR A 323 -48.88 10.49 29.78
C TYR A 323 -47.81 10.65 28.69
N GLN A 324 -47.42 11.89 28.43
CA GLN A 324 -46.29 12.27 27.57
C GLN A 324 -44.95 11.85 28.19
N TYR A 325 -44.17 11.09 27.43
CA TYR A 325 -42.71 11.06 27.48
C TYR A 325 -42.21 11.11 26.04
N SER A 326 -41.39 12.11 25.70
CA SER A 326 -40.76 12.27 24.39
C SER A 326 -39.61 11.27 24.18
N PRO A 327 -39.45 10.71 22.96
CA PRO A 327 -38.17 10.18 22.48
C PRO A 327 -37.84 10.60 21.01
N PRO A 328 -36.64 10.29 20.48
CA PRO A 328 -35.82 11.22 19.69
C PRO A 328 -35.95 11.11 18.17
N VAL A 329 -35.41 12.15 17.51
CA VAL A 329 -35.25 12.37 16.06
C VAL A 329 -34.40 11.27 15.37
N ALA A 330 -34.82 10.80 14.18
CA ALA A 330 -33.95 10.37 13.05
C ALA A 330 -34.73 10.16 11.72
N HIS A 331 -34.05 10.36 10.59
CA HIS A 331 -34.49 10.45 9.18
C HIS A 331 -34.91 9.11 8.51
N PRO A 332 -35.45 9.12 7.26
CA PRO A 332 -34.63 8.80 6.05
C PRO A 332 -35.03 9.61 4.78
N MET A 333 -34.15 10.18 3.94
CA MET A 333 -33.01 9.69 3.11
C MET A 333 -33.44 8.70 1.99
N TYR A 334 -33.78 9.20 0.80
CA TYR A 334 -32.96 9.32 -0.43
C TYR A 334 -32.60 7.97 -1.11
N HIS A 335 -33.33 7.65 -2.18
CA HIS A 335 -33.06 6.55 -3.11
C HIS A 335 -31.98 6.95 -4.13
N GLY A 336 -30.94 6.13 -4.31
CA GLY A 336 -29.90 6.35 -5.31
C GLY A 336 -28.96 5.15 -5.44
N PHE A 337 -29.49 3.96 -5.76
CA PHE A 337 -28.73 2.71 -5.71
C PHE A 337 -28.78 1.83 -6.98
N ASP A 338 -29.15 2.35 -8.16
CA ASP A 338 -29.28 1.50 -9.37
C ASP A 338 -28.16 1.63 -10.42
N GLU A 339 -27.12 2.46 -10.23
CA GLU A 339 -26.13 2.73 -11.31
C GLU A 339 -24.75 2.07 -11.15
N TRP A 340 -24.56 1.17 -10.17
CA TRP A 340 -23.26 0.51 -9.91
C TRP A 340 -23.07 -0.86 -10.58
N GLN A 341 -23.97 -1.31 -11.47
CA GLN A 341 -23.94 -2.67 -12.03
C GLN A 341 -23.26 -2.84 -13.40
N GLN A 342 -22.60 -1.83 -13.99
CA GLN A 342 -21.94 -2.01 -15.30
C GLN A 342 -20.50 -1.51 -15.34
N ILE A 343 -19.59 -2.31 -14.75
CA ILE A 343 -18.15 -2.26 -15.07
C ILE A 343 -17.82 -3.50 -15.91
N ARG A 344 -17.56 -3.30 -17.21
CA ARG A 344 -16.92 -4.32 -18.07
C ARG A 344 -15.42 -4.36 -17.79
N TYR A 345 -14.87 -5.56 -17.59
CA TYR A 345 -13.42 -5.80 -17.52
C TYR A 345 -12.85 -6.20 -18.89
N PRO A 346 -11.56 -5.92 -19.19
CA PRO A 346 -10.93 -6.29 -20.46
C PRO A 346 -10.66 -7.81 -20.55
N PRO A 347 -10.53 -8.40 -21.76
CA PRO A 347 -10.30 -9.83 -21.92
C PRO A 347 -8.86 -10.22 -21.55
N ALA A 348 -8.71 -11.37 -20.90
CA ALA A 348 -7.40 -11.96 -20.62
C ALA A 348 -6.90 -12.73 -21.85
N MET A 349 -5.61 -12.55 -22.18
CA MET A 349 -4.92 -13.26 -23.25
C MET A 349 -4.75 -14.77 -22.91
N PRO A 350 -4.64 -15.65 -23.91
CA PRO A 350 -4.58 -17.09 -23.70
C PRO A 350 -3.19 -17.51 -23.20
N GLY A 351 -3.14 -18.14 -22.02
CA GLY A 351 -1.98 -18.88 -21.53
C GLY A 351 -2.19 -20.37 -21.73
N GLU A 352 -1.28 -20.99 -22.46
CA GLU A 352 -1.23 -22.43 -22.75
C GLU A 352 -1.23 -23.28 -21.46
N HIS A 353 -2.03 -24.35 -21.49
CA HIS A 353 -1.99 -25.39 -20.48
C HIS A 353 -0.76 -26.28 -20.71
N THR A 354 0.07 -26.43 -19.68
CA THR A 354 0.88 -27.65 -19.46
C THR A 354 0.52 -28.22 -18.08
N PRO A 355 0.25 -29.54 -17.95
CA PRO A 355 -0.17 -30.11 -16.68
C PRO A 355 1.03 -30.61 -15.87
N GLY A 356 1.05 -30.25 -14.59
CA GLY A 356 1.58 -31.07 -13.50
C GLY A 356 3.09 -31.18 -13.35
N GLN A 357 3.67 -30.37 -12.46
CA GLN A 357 4.76 -30.84 -11.58
C GLN A 357 4.56 -30.26 -10.17
N ASN A 358 4.45 -31.16 -9.20
CA ASN A 358 4.55 -30.88 -7.78
C ASN A 358 5.96 -30.36 -7.46
N PHE A 359 6.06 -29.13 -6.94
CA PHE A 359 7.25 -28.71 -6.19
C PHE A 359 6.80 -28.17 -4.83
N HIS A 360 6.94 -29.03 -3.82
CA HIS A 360 7.08 -28.59 -2.44
C HIS A 360 8.42 -27.83 -2.34
N PHE A 361 8.37 -26.53 -2.10
CA PHE A 361 9.51 -25.79 -1.57
C PHE A 361 9.30 -25.61 -0.06
N PRO A 362 10.23 -26.05 0.82
CA PRO A 362 10.21 -25.64 2.21
C PRO A 362 10.61 -24.16 2.32
N PRO A 363 10.13 -23.44 3.34
CA PRO A 363 10.54 -22.05 3.56
C PRO A 363 12.04 -22.00 3.92
N PRO A 364 12.77 -20.94 3.55
CA PRO A 364 14.18 -20.80 3.89
C PRO A 364 14.34 -20.65 5.41
N GLU A 365 15.03 -21.61 6.03
CA GLU A 365 15.49 -21.51 7.42
C GLU A 365 16.54 -20.40 7.51
N TYR A 366 16.22 -19.33 8.25
CA TYR A 366 17.20 -18.33 8.66
C TYR A 366 17.89 -18.80 9.96
N PRO A 367 19.21 -19.08 9.96
CA PRO A 367 19.93 -19.33 11.19
C PRO A 367 20.27 -18.00 11.88
N TRP A 368 19.41 -17.56 12.79
CA TRP A 368 19.81 -16.59 13.81
C TRP A 368 20.77 -17.27 14.80
N ARG A 369 22.07 -17.06 14.64
CA ARG A 369 23.03 -17.24 15.75
C ARG A 369 23.41 -15.86 16.30
N PRO A 370 23.29 -15.63 17.62
CA PRO A 370 23.95 -14.49 18.26
C PRO A 370 25.47 -14.74 18.30
N PRO A 371 26.32 -13.73 18.03
CA PRO A 371 27.74 -13.83 18.36
C PRO A 371 27.90 -13.98 19.88
N CYS A 372 28.60 -15.04 20.29
CA CYS A 372 29.00 -15.27 21.67
C CYS A 372 29.64 -14.02 22.28
N ALA A 373 29.24 -13.72 23.51
CA ALA A 373 29.92 -12.78 24.38
C ALA A 373 31.40 -13.16 24.49
N MET A 374 32.30 -12.24 24.15
CA MET A 374 33.69 -12.34 24.55
C MET A 374 33.76 -12.31 26.08
N ALA A 375 34.14 -13.43 26.68
CA ALA A 375 34.58 -13.45 28.06
C ALA A 375 35.88 -12.66 28.18
N ARG A 376 35.83 -11.63 29.02
CA ARG A 376 37.00 -10.93 29.56
C ARG A 376 37.87 -11.91 30.34
N SER A 377 39.17 -11.76 30.19
CA SER A 377 40.24 -12.41 30.95
C SER A 377 40.10 -12.26 32.46
N GLN A 378 40.50 -13.31 33.19
CA GLN A 378 41.11 -13.22 34.53
C GLN A 378 41.96 -14.47 34.82
N ASN A 379 43.24 -14.21 35.10
CA ASN A 379 44.35 -15.08 35.54
C ASN A 379 44.94 -16.10 34.56
#